data_AF-A0A379AFE2-F1
#
_entry.id   AF-A0A379AFE2-F1
#
_cell.length_a   1.000
_cell.length_b   1.000
_cell.length_c   1.000
_cell.angle_alpha   90.00
_cell.angle_beta   90.00
_cell.angle_gamma   90.00
#
_symmetry.space_group_name_H-M   'P 1'
#
loop_
_entity.id
_entity.type
_entity.pdbx_description
1 polymer ?
#
loop_
_entity_poly.entity_id
_entity_poly.type
_entity_poly.pdbx_seq_one_letter_code
_entity_poly.pdbx_strand_id
1 'polypeptide(L)'
;MATTTMGVKLDDATRERIKLAAQRIDRTPHWLIKQAIFNYLGQLETGDTVPEIPLSAQAAAESDDTQPEETHQPFLDFAEQILPQSVTRSAVTAAWRRPETDAVPMMLEQARLPAALAEKTHQLAYQLADKLRHQKRGNRTRWHGAEPAAGVLTLLP
;
A
#
# COMPACT_ATOMS: atom_id res chain seq x y z
N MET A 1 12.53 -11.60 11.77
CA MET A 1 11.68 -10.52 12.30
C MET A 1 12.28 -10.07 13.61
N ALA A 2 12.80 -8.85 13.68
CA ALA A 2 13.46 -8.37 14.90
C ALA A 2 12.40 -8.14 15.99
N THR A 3 12.45 -8.92 17.07
CA THR A 3 11.68 -8.67 18.29
C THR A 3 12.35 -7.55 19.07
N THR A 4 11.86 -6.33 18.91
CA THR A 4 12.25 -5.18 19.76
C THR A 4 11.48 -5.27 21.08
N THR A 5 12.18 -5.57 22.17
CA THR A 5 11.59 -5.60 23.52
C THR A 5 11.64 -4.19 24.11
N MET A 6 10.50 -3.50 24.14
CA MET A 6 10.35 -2.21 24.80
C MET A 6 10.02 -2.43 26.29
N GLY A 7 10.90 -1.98 27.19
CA GLY A 7 10.72 -2.14 28.64
C GLY A 7 9.78 -1.07 29.20
N VAL A 8 8.73 -1.49 29.92
CA VAL A 8 7.80 -0.59 30.63
C VAL A 8 8.06 -0.72 32.12
N LYS A 9 8.40 0.40 32.79
CA LYS A 9 8.52 0.44 34.25
C LYS A 9 7.13 0.66 34.85
N LEU A 10 6.69 -0.30 35.64
CA LEU A 10 5.43 -0.23 36.40
C LEU A 10 5.79 -0.26 37.88
N ASP A 11 5.19 0.64 38.65
CA ASP A 11 5.20 0.59 40.11
C ASP A 11 4.36 -0.60 40.62
N ASP A 12 4.62 -1.02 41.86
CA ASP A 12 3.99 -2.22 42.43
C ASP A 12 2.46 -2.08 42.57
N ALA A 13 1.96 -0.86 42.83
CA ALA A 13 0.53 -0.62 42.92
C ALA A 13 -0.17 -0.80 41.55
N THR A 14 0.42 -0.28 40.47
CA THR A 14 -0.10 -0.49 39.12
C THR A 14 -0.02 -1.94 38.68
N ARG A 15 1.05 -2.66 39.05
CA ARG A 15 1.19 -4.10 38.78
C ARG A 15 0.06 -4.91 39.40
N GLU A 16 -0.27 -4.68 40.67
CA GLU A 16 -1.38 -5.39 41.33
C GLU A 16 -2.75 -5.02 40.74
N ARG A 17 -2.98 -3.75 40.35
CA ARG A 17 -4.21 -3.36 39.64
C ARG A 17 -4.40 -4.11 38.32
N ILE A 18 -3.34 -4.21 37.51
CA ILE A 18 -3.37 -4.94 36.24
C ILE A 18 -3.62 -6.43 36.49
N LYS A 19 -3.00 -7.01 37.53
CA LYS A 19 -3.18 -8.41 37.90
C LYS A 19 -4.62 -8.73 38.30
N LEU A 20 -5.24 -7.89 39.12
CA LEU A 20 -6.66 -8.04 39.49
C LEU A 20 -7.58 -7.89 38.26
N ALA A 21 -7.32 -6.91 37.39
CA ALA A 21 -8.10 -6.73 36.16
C ALA A 21 -7.99 -7.93 35.22
N ALA A 22 -6.79 -8.50 35.07
CA ALA A 22 -6.54 -9.67 34.23
C ALA A 22 -7.22 -10.93 34.79
N GLN A 23 -7.22 -11.11 36.12
CA GLN A 23 -7.94 -12.21 36.79
C GLN A 23 -9.45 -12.14 36.56
N ARG A 24 -10.05 -10.94 36.54
CA ARG A 24 -11.50 -10.77 36.29
C ARG A 24 -11.95 -11.21 34.89
N ILE A 25 -11.03 -11.26 33.93
CA ILE A 25 -11.30 -11.66 32.55
C ILE A 25 -10.63 -13.00 32.18
N ASP A 26 -10.14 -13.74 33.18
CA ASP A 26 -9.44 -15.02 33.03
C ASP A 26 -8.25 -14.95 32.03
N ARG A 27 -7.43 -13.91 32.12
CA ARG A 27 -6.24 -13.72 31.28
C ARG A 27 -5.01 -13.37 32.10
N THR A 28 -3.84 -13.47 31.47
CA THR A 28 -2.57 -13.12 32.11
C THR A 28 -2.34 -11.60 32.07
N PRO A 29 -1.64 -11.01 33.07
CA PRO A 29 -1.31 -9.59 33.08
C PRO A 29 -0.56 -9.15 31.80
N HIS A 30 0.34 -9.99 31.30
CA HIS A 30 1.09 -9.71 30.08
C HIS A 30 0.18 -9.69 28.83
N TRP A 31 -0.78 -10.60 28.74
CA TRP A 31 -1.78 -10.58 27.66
C TRP A 31 -2.62 -9.31 27.70
N LEU A 32 -3.06 -8.90 28.90
CA LEU A 32 -3.88 -7.69 29.09
C LEU A 32 -3.14 -6.42 28.66
N ILE A 33 -1.87 -6.27 29.07
CA ILE A 33 -1.03 -5.13 28.66
C ILE A 33 -0.88 -5.09 27.14
N LYS A 34 -0.56 -6.24 26.53
CA LYS A 34 -0.39 -6.35 25.07
C LYS A 34 -1.69 -6.00 24.34
N GLN A 35 -2.83 -6.52 24.80
CA GLN A 35 -4.12 -6.27 24.18
C GLN A 35 -4.58 -4.81 24.32
N ALA A 36 -4.31 -4.18 25.47
CA ALA A 36 -4.62 -2.77 25.68
C ALA A 36 -3.83 -1.87 24.72
N ILE A 37 -2.54 -2.15 24.52
CA ILE A 37 -1.69 -1.40 23.57
C ILE A 37 -2.24 -1.53 22.14
N PHE A 38 -2.55 -2.75 21.68
CA PHE A 38 -3.08 -2.94 20.33
C PHE A 38 -4.42 -2.27 20.09
N ASN A 39 -5.34 -2.35 21.07
CA ASN A 39 -6.65 -1.71 20.96
C ASN A 39 -6.51 -0.18 20.92
N TYR A 40 -5.65 0.38 21.77
CA TYR A 40 -5.38 1.81 21.79
C TYR A 40 -4.79 2.31 20.47
N LEU A 41 -3.80 1.59 19.92
CA LEU A 41 -3.19 1.94 18.63
C LEU A 41 -4.22 1.88 17.49
N GLY A 42 -5.05 0.84 17.46
CA GLY A 42 -6.11 0.71 16.44
C GLY A 42 -7.16 1.83 16.51
N GLN A 43 -7.49 2.32 17.70
CA GLN A 43 -8.39 3.47 17.87
C GLN A 43 -7.77 4.76 17.32
N LEU A 44 -6.47 4.99 17.56
CA LEU A 44 -5.75 6.14 17.01
C LEU A 44 -5.66 6.09 15.48
N GLU A 45 -5.40 4.91 14.90
CA GLU A 45 -5.34 4.72 13.44
C GLU A 45 -6.68 4.95 12.75
N THR A 46 -7.79 4.69 13.46
CA THR A 46 -9.15 4.87 12.93
C THR A 46 -9.62 6.33 13.02
N GLY A 47 -8.86 7.21 13.71
CA GLY A 47 -9.18 8.62 13.87
C GLY A 47 -10.29 8.89 14.89
N ASP A 48 -10.58 7.92 15.77
CA ASP A 48 -11.53 8.14 16.87
C ASP A 48 -10.83 9.00 17.93
N THR A 49 -11.42 10.14 18.28
CA THR A 49 -10.83 11.07 19.25
C THR A 49 -10.81 10.42 20.63
N VAL A 50 -9.66 9.88 21.01
CA VAL A 50 -9.42 9.34 22.34
C VAL A 50 -9.68 10.46 23.37
N PRO A 51 -10.49 10.24 24.42
CA PRO A 51 -10.61 11.20 25.51
C PRO A 51 -9.21 11.40 26.11
N GLU A 52 -8.69 12.63 26.00
CA GLU A 52 -7.36 12.98 26.46
C GLU A 52 -7.12 12.43 27.86
N ILE A 53 -6.01 11.69 28.04
CA ILE A 53 -5.54 11.31 29.36
C ILE A 53 -5.32 12.64 30.10
N PRO A 54 -6.10 12.97 31.14
CA PRO A 54 -5.86 14.19 31.89
C PRO A 54 -4.47 14.03 32.49
N LEU A 55 -3.50 14.78 31.95
CA LEU A 55 -2.15 14.82 32.45
C LEU A 55 -2.25 15.40 33.86
N SER A 56 -2.27 14.53 34.87
CA SER A 56 -2.34 14.93 36.26
C SER A 56 -1.20 15.90 36.52
N ALA A 57 -1.56 17.13 36.91
CA ALA A 57 -0.70 18.29 37.12
C ALA A 57 0.34 18.15 38.27
N GLN A 58 0.76 16.93 38.59
CA GLN A 58 1.84 16.64 39.54
C GLN A 58 3.22 16.55 38.87
N ALA A 59 3.29 16.62 37.54
CA ALA A 59 4.54 16.77 36.79
C ALA A 59 4.93 18.25 36.55
N ALA A 60 4.18 19.21 37.09
CA ALA A 60 4.41 20.65 36.89
C ALA A 60 5.46 21.28 37.84
N ALA A 61 6.20 20.47 38.61
CA ALA A 61 7.22 20.97 39.54
C ALA A 61 8.66 20.93 38.99
N GLU A 62 8.87 20.41 37.78
CA GLU A 62 10.18 20.41 37.10
C GLU A 62 10.09 20.88 35.63
N SER A 63 9.10 21.74 35.32
CA SER A 63 9.08 22.44 34.04
C SER A 63 10.00 23.65 34.09
N ASP A 64 11.27 23.41 33.74
CA ASP A 64 12.09 24.41 33.09
C ASP A 64 11.28 24.98 31.92
N ASP A 65 11.01 26.28 31.95
CA ASP A 65 10.23 27.04 30.97
C ASP A 65 11.03 27.20 29.68
N THR A 66 11.33 26.08 29.04
CA THR A 66 11.77 26.04 27.65
C THR A 66 10.53 25.79 26.83
N GLN A 67 9.96 26.87 26.28
CA GLN A 67 9.16 26.75 25.06
C GLN A 67 9.93 25.81 24.13
N PRO A 68 9.34 24.71 23.62
CA PRO A 68 10.03 23.90 22.64
C PRO A 68 10.29 24.81 21.45
N GLU A 69 11.52 25.29 21.32
CA GLU A 69 12.08 25.78 20.07
C GLU A 69 11.60 24.80 19.01
N GLU A 70 10.77 25.27 18.08
CA GLU A 70 10.28 24.48 16.96
C GLU A 70 11.51 24.02 16.19
N THR A 71 12.06 22.89 16.61
CA THR A 71 13.25 22.30 16.03
C THR A 71 12.78 21.84 14.67
N HIS A 72 12.93 22.69 13.65
CA HIS A 72 12.60 22.36 12.28
C HIS A 72 13.35 21.09 11.91
N GLN A 73 12.64 19.98 11.91
CA GLN A 73 13.18 18.70 11.48
C GLN A 73 13.02 18.63 9.97
N PRO A 74 14.09 18.90 9.19
CA PRO A 74 13.97 18.87 7.75
C PRO A 74 13.51 17.47 7.30
N PHE A 75 12.64 17.44 6.30
CA PHE A 75 12.07 16.23 5.69
C PHE A 75 11.02 15.46 6.51
N LEU A 76 10.55 15.94 7.67
CA LEU A 76 9.40 15.31 8.35
C LEU A 76 8.14 15.33 7.47
N ASP A 77 7.76 16.50 6.95
CA ASP A 77 6.63 16.66 6.03
C ASP A 77 6.72 15.76 4.80
N PHE A 78 7.95 15.41 4.38
CA PHE A 78 8.20 14.49 3.29
C PHE A 78 8.05 13.02 3.72
N ALA A 79 8.54 12.67 4.91
CA ALA A 79 8.46 11.32 5.45
C ALA A 79 7.02 10.90 5.79
N GLU A 80 6.19 11.83 6.26
CA GLU A 80 4.76 11.60 6.56
C GLU A 80 3.96 11.20 5.32
N GLN A 81 4.38 11.62 4.13
CA GLN A 81 3.73 11.30 2.86
C GLN A 81 4.11 9.91 2.33
N ILE A 82 5.04 9.19 2.98
CA ILE A 82 5.45 7.86 2.56
C ILE A 82 4.42 6.83 3.07
N LEU A 83 3.37 6.61 2.28
CA LEU A 83 2.40 5.56 2.56
C LEU A 83 3.08 4.17 2.59
N PRO A 84 2.64 3.27 3.50
CA PRO A 84 3.07 1.87 3.47
C PRO A 84 2.79 1.25 2.08
N GLN A 85 3.84 0.74 1.43
CA GLN A 85 3.68 0.11 0.12
C GLN A 85 3.15 -1.32 0.26
N SER A 86 2.18 -1.69 -0.58
CA SER A 86 1.76 -3.07 -0.72
C SER A 86 2.86 -3.93 -1.34
N VAL A 87 2.78 -5.26 -1.14
CA VAL A 87 3.73 -6.22 -1.74
C VAL A 87 3.79 -6.09 -3.26
N THR A 88 2.64 -5.91 -3.92
CA THR A 88 2.59 -5.76 -5.39
C THR A 88 3.24 -4.47 -5.84
N ARG A 89 3.02 -3.35 -5.14
CA ARG A 89 3.64 -2.07 -5.49
C ARG A 89 5.13 -2.08 -5.26
N SER A 90 5.60 -2.73 -4.18
CA SER A 90 7.01 -2.95 -3.93
C SER A 90 7.67 -3.79 -5.04
N ALA A 91 7.00 -4.86 -5.50
CA ALA A 91 7.49 -5.69 -6.61
C ALA A 91 7.61 -4.91 -7.94
N VAL A 92 6.64 -4.05 -8.26
CA VAL A 92 6.70 -3.17 -9.43
C VAL A 92 7.86 -2.17 -9.31
N THR A 93 8.00 -1.51 -8.17
CA THR A 93 9.12 -0.58 -7.92
C THR A 93 10.48 -1.28 -8.04
N ALA A 94 10.60 -2.49 -7.50
CA ALA A 94 11.82 -3.29 -7.61
C ALA A 94 12.16 -3.68 -9.07
N ALA A 95 11.16 -3.75 -9.96
CA ALA A 95 11.36 -4.08 -11.37
C ALA A 95 11.67 -2.87 -12.27
N TRP A 96 11.44 -1.63 -11.82
CA TRP A 96 11.49 -0.41 -12.67
C TRP A 96 12.81 -0.23 -13.45
N ARG A 97 13.93 -0.67 -12.88
CA ARG A 97 15.28 -0.52 -13.48
C ARG A 97 16.04 -1.84 -13.58
N ARG A 98 15.33 -2.96 -13.74
CA ARG A 98 15.97 -4.26 -13.94
C ARG A 98 16.70 -4.26 -15.29
N PRO A 99 17.99 -4.66 -15.36
CA PRO A 99 18.72 -4.73 -16.61
C PRO A 99 18.10 -5.75 -17.56
N GLU A 100 18.20 -5.49 -18.87
CA GLU A 100 17.61 -6.34 -19.91
C GLU A 100 18.18 -7.77 -19.89
N THR A 101 19.46 -7.92 -19.53
CA THR A 101 20.13 -9.22 -19.39
C THR A 101 19.44 -10.13 -18.39
N ASP A 102 18.73 -9.55 -17.42
CA ASP A 102 18.06 -10.30 -16.35
C ASP A 102 16.55 -10.40 -16.61
N ALA A 103 15.94 -9.36 -17.19
CA ALA A 103 14.51 -9.31 -17.46
C ALA A 103 14.10 -10.17 -18.65
N VAL A 104 14.85 -10.12 -19.77
CA VAL A 104 14.46 -10.76 -21.03
C VAL A 104 14.45 -12.30 -20.93
N PRO A 105 15.44 -12.99 -20.34
CA PRO A 105 15.40 -14.45 -20.23
C PRO A 105 14.20 -14.94 -19.42
N MET A 106 13.84 -14.24 -18.34
CA MET A 106 12.65 -14.56 -17.54
C MET A 106 11.37 -14.49 -18.37
N MET A 107 11.23 -13.46 -19.22
CA MET A 107 10.05 -13.31 -20.09
C MET A 107 10.04 -14.34 -21.23
N LEU A 108 11.20 -14.68 -21.80
CA LEU A 108 11.31 -15.67 -22.87
C LEU A 108 10.88 -17.07 -22.43
N GLU A 109 11.26 -17.49 -21.22
CA GLU A 109 10.81 -18.77 -20.68
C GLU A 109 9.30 -18.80 -20.45
N GLN A 110 8.70 -17.70 -19.99
CA GLN A 110 7.24 -17.59 -19.84
C GLN A 110 6.50 -17.54 -21.19
N ALA A 111 7.12 -16.99 -22.22
CA ALA A 111 6.56 -16.88 -23.56
C ALA A 111 6.79 -18.13 -24.44
N ARG A 112 7.45 -19.16 -23.91
CA ARG A 112 7.84 -20.35 -24.68
C ARG A 112 6.60 -21.16 -25.10
N LEU A 113 6.49 -21.40 -26.40
CA LEU A 113 5.39 -22.19 -26.99
C LEU A 113 5.88 -23.58 -27.43
N PRO A 114 5.02 -24.62 -27.40
CA PRO A 114 5.31 -25.90 -28.03
C PRO A 114 5.55 -25.75 -29.54
N ALA A 115 6.46 -26.55 -30.09
CA ALA A 115 6.90 -26.43 -31.49
C ALA A 115 5.74 -26.47 -32.50
N ALA A 116 4.77 -27.37 -32.31
CA ALA A 116 3.60 -27.48 -33.19
C ALA A 116 2.71 -26.21 -33.15
N LEU A 117 2.61 -25.55 -32.00
CA LEU A 117 1.83 -24.31 -31.86
C LEU A 117 2.60 -23.12 -32.43
N ALA A 118 3.92 -23.07 -32.23
CA ALA A 118 4.79 -22.05 -32.80
C ALA A 118 4.70 -22.03 -34.34
N GLU A 119 4.76 -23.21 -34.98
CA GLU A 119 4.63 -23.35 -36.43
C GLU A 119 3.28 -22.85 -36.95
N LYS A 120 2.17 -23.28 -36.32
CA LYS A 120 0.82 -22.79 -36.68
C LYS A 120 0.68 -21.28 -36.49
N THR A 121 1.24 -20.73 -35.41
CA THR A 121 1.22 -19.29 -35.13
C THR A 121 1.99 -18.52 -36.20
N HIS A 122 3.16 -19.04 -36.61
CA HIS A 122 3.95 -18.46 -37.69
C HIS A 122 3.19 -18.47 -39.02
N GLN A 123 2.60 -19.60 -39.40
CA GLN A 123 1.81 -19.73 -40.63
C GLN A 123 0.63 -18.75 -40.66
N LEU A 124 -0.10 -18.62 -39.55
CA LEU A 124 -1.20 -17.66 -39.44
C LEU A 124 -0.71 -16.22 -39.56
N ALA A 125 0.36 -15.85 -38.84
CA ALA A 125 0.95 -14.52 -38.91
C ALA A 125 1.43 -14.18 -40.32
N TYR A 126 2.06 -15.14 -41.01
CA TYR A 126 2.52 -14.99 -42.39
C TYR A 126 1.34 -14.73 -43.35
N GLN A 127 0.28 -15.54 -43.26
CA GLN A 127 -0.92 -15.36 -44.07
C GLN A 127 -1.59 -13.99 -43.84
N LEU A 128 -1.63 -13.52 -42.59
CA LEU A 128 -2.18 -12.20 -42.26
C LEU A 128 -1.32 -11.09 -42.85
N ALA A 129 0.00 -11.17 -42.68
CA ALA A 129 0.93 -10.19 -43.24
C ALA A 129 0.87 -10.13 -44.77
N ASP A 130 0.75 -11.29 -45.43
CA ASP A 130 0.65 -11.38 -46.88
C ASP A 130 -0.65 -10.74 -47.41
N LYS A 131 -1.78 -11.07 -46.78
CA LYS A 131 -3.08 -10.45 -47.11
C LYS A 131 -3.06 -8.94 -46.91
N LEU A 132 -2.47 -8.45 -45.81
CA LEU A 132 -2.36 -7.01 -45.53
C LEU A 132 -1.46 -6.28 -46.54
N ARG A 133 -0.39 -6.92 -47.03
CA ARG A 133 0.49 -6.35 -48.06
C ARG A 133 -0.19 -6.26 -49.42
N HIS A 134 -0.98 -7.27 -49.79
CA HIS A 134 -1.70 -7.33 -51.06
C HIS A 134 -3.04 -6.59 -51.03
N GLN A 135 -3.51 -6.17 -49.87
CA GLN A 135 -4.67 -5.31 -49.75
C GLN A 135 -4.36 -3.95 -50.40
N LYS A 136 -4.98 -3.70 -51.57
CA LYS A 136 -4.86 -2.45 -52.32
C LYS A 136 -5.06 -1.26 -51.39
N ARG A 137 -4.18 -0.26 -51.45
CA ARG A 137 -4.15 0.98 -50.62
C ARG A 137 -5.46 1.79 -50.55
N GLY A 138 -6.52 1.36 -51.23
CA GLY A 138 -7.83 2.02 -51.30
C GLY A 138 -8.65 2.03 -50.01
N ASN A 139 -8.17 1.41 -48.91
CA ASN A 139 -8.79 1.52 -47.58
C ASN A 139 -8.02 2.41 -46.61
N ARG A 140 -6.95 3.10 -47.05
CA ARG A 140 -6.14 3.98 -46.18
C ARG A 140 -6.90 5.26 -45.75
N THR A 141 -8.04 5.57 -46.36
CA THR A 141 -8.84 6.77 -46.06
C THR A 141 -10.08 6.53 -45.17
N ARG A 142 -10.21 5.38 -44.51
CA ARG A 142 -11.28 5.17 -43.52
C ARG A 142 -10.77 4.76 -42.15
N TRP A 143 -9.75 5.46 -41.65
CA TRP A 143 -9.66 5.69 -40.21
C TRP A 143 -10.57 6.88 -39.90
N HIS A 144 -11.89 6.65 -39.89
CA HIS A 144 -12.78 7.60 -39.25
C HIS A 144 -12.39 7.59 -37.78
N GLY A 145 -11.87 8.72 -37.31
CA GLY A 145 -11.97 9.07 -35.91
C GLY A 145 -13.40 8.79 -35.46
N ALA A 146 -13.52 8.14 -34.31
CA ALA A 146 -14.78 8.05 -33.61
C ALA A 146 -15.24 9.48 -33.29
N GLU A 147 -16.03 10.07 -34.19
CA GLU A 147 -16.96 11.13 -33.83
C GLU A 147 -18.12 10.47 -33.07
N PRO A 148 -18.40 10.89 -31.82
CA PRO A 148 -19.64 10.49 -31.17
C PRO A 148 -20.78 11.19 -31.91
N ALA A 149 -21.72 10.39 -32.43
CA ALA A 149 -22.95 10.90 -33.02
C ALA A 149 -23.70 11.75 -31.98
N ALA A 150 -23.57 13.07 -32.09
CA ALA A 150 -24.55 14.01 -31.57
C ALA A 150 -25.81 13.86 -32.43
N GLY A 151 -26.87 13.33 -31.84
CA GLY A 151 -28.09 12.97 -32.56
C GLY A 151 -29.27 12.73 -31.64
N VAL A 152 -29.65 13.77 -30.90
CA VAL A 152 -31.05 14.21 -30.67
C VAL A 152 -32.08 13.11 -30.37
N LEU A 153 -32.45 12.96 -29.10
CA LEU A 153 -33.80 12.51 -28.74
C LEU A 153 -34.64 13.75 -28.40
N THR A 154 -35.54 14.08 -29.32
CA THR A 154 -36.58 15.10 -29.23
C THR A 154 -37.57 14.77 -28.10
N LEU A 155 -37.87 15.81 -27.31
CA LEU A 155 -38.97 15.86 -26.35
C LEU A 155 -40.35 15.92 -27.07
N LEU A 156 -41.34 15.35 -26.37
CA LEU A 156 -42.80 15.63 -26.40
C LEU A 156 -43.66 14.97 -27.50
N PRO A 157 -44.99 14.81 -27.27
CA PRO A 157 -45.85 15.49 -26.28
C PRO A 157 -45.99 14.83 -24.90
#